data_AF-A0A958FJE3-F1
#
_entry.id   AF-A0A958FJE3-F1
#
_cell.length_a   1.000
_cell.length_b   1.000
_cell.length_c   1.000
_cell.angle_alpha   90.00
_cell.angle_beta   90.00
_cell.angle_gamma   90.00
#
_symmetry.space_group_name_H-M   'P 1'
#
loop_
_entity.id
_entity.type
_entity.pdbx_description
1 polymer ?
#
loop_
_entity_poly.entity_id
_entity_poly.type
_entity_poly.pdbx_seq_one_letter_code
_entity_poly.pdbx_strand_id
1 'polypeptide(L)'
;MQFIDLKAQQARIREDVEARMRQVLDHGAYIMGPEVRELEGQLAGYTGRKHCVSCASGTDALLMALMAYNIGPGDAIITSPFTFIATA
;
A
#
# COMPACT_ATOMS: atom_id res chain seq x y z
N MET A 1 18.79 21.73 -2.78
CA MET A 1 18.92 20.32 -2.34
C MET A 1 17.51 19.81 -2.07
N GLN A 2 17.11 18.69 -2.68
CA GLN A 2 15.82 18.04 -2.40
C GLN A 2 16.01 17.12 -1.19
N PHE A 3 15.08 17.15 -0.22
CA PHE A 3 15.13 16.25 0.96
C PHE A 3 14.86 14.79 0.56
N ILE A 4 13.87 14.57 -0.32
CA ILE A 4 13.60 13.28 -0.99
C ILE A 4 13.41 13.58 -2.48
N ASP A 5 14.31 13.09 -3.34
CA ASP A 5 14.30 13.39 -4.77
C ASP A 5 13.56 12.34 -5.61
N LEU A 6 12.25 12.51 -5.75
CA LEU A 6 11.43 11.64 -6.60
C LEU A 6 11.64 11.88 -8.10
N LYS A 7 12.22 13.02 -8.51
CA LYS A 7 12.47 13.33 -9.93
C LYS A 7 13.57 12.43 -10.48
N ALA A 8 14.64 12.22 -9.71
CA ALA A 8 15.72 11.33 -10.09
C ALA A 8 15.24 9.88 -10.28
N GLN A 9 14.36 9.39 -9.41
CA GLN A 9 13.75 8.06 -9.56
C GLN A 9 12.84 8.03 -10.79
N GLN A 10 11.93 9.00 -10.93
CA GLN A 10 11.00 9.07 -12.05
C GLN A 10 11.72 9.06 -13.40
N ALA A 11 12.82 9.80 -13.54
CA ALA A 11 13.60 9.83 -14.76
C ALA A 11 14.17 8.45 -15.16
N ARG A 12 14.45 7.57 -14.20
CA ARG A 12 14.99 6.22 -14.45
C ARG A 12 13.93 5.21 -14.91
N ILE A 13 12.67 5.41 -14.52
CA ILE A 13 11.58 4.44 -14.74
C ILE A 13 10.42 5.03 -15.56
N ARG A 14 10.63 6.18 -16.20
CA ARG A 14 9.56 6.97 -16.81
C ARG A 14 8.78 6.19 -17.87
N GLU A 15 9.50 5.54 -18.78
CA GLU A 15 8.90 4.80 -19.89
C GLU A 15 8.02 3.65 -19.40
N ASP A 16 8.49 2.90 -18.39
CA ASP A 16 7.74 1.81 -17.78
C ASP A 16 6.46 2.31 -17.09
N VAL A 17 6.55 3.40 -16.32
CA VAL A 17 5.39 4.00 -15.64
C VAL A 17 4.36 4.50 -16.65
N GLU A 18 4.79 5.22 -17.69
CA GLU A 18 3.88 5.75 -18.71
C GLU A 18 3.22 4.62 -19.52
N ALA A 19 3.93 3.54 -19.83
CA ALA A 19 3.36 2.37 -20.49
C ALA A 19 2.28 1.69 -19.64
N ARG A 20 2.54 1.48 -18.34
CA ARG A 20 1.57 0.87 -17.42
C ARG A 20 0.37 1.77 -17.15
N MET A 21 0.56 3.07 -17.03
CA MET A 21 -0.55 4.02 -16.94
C MET A 21 -1.44 3.99 -18.18
N ARG A 22 -0.85 3.93 -19.39
CA ARG A 22 -1.61 3.80 -20.64
C ARG A 22 -2.43 2.51 -20.66
N GLN A 23 -1.84 1.39 -20.27
CA GLN A 23 -2.55 0.12 -20.20
C GLN A 23 -3.81 0.21 -19.32
N VAL A 24 -3.72 0.85 -18.15
CA VAL A 24 -4.88 1.07 -17.26
C VAL A 24 -5.96 1.93 -17.92
N LEU A 25 -5.56 2.99 -18.62
CA LEU A 25 -6.48 3.84 -19.38
C LEU A 25 -7.16 3.07 -20.52
N ASP A 26 -6.42 2.20 -21.21
CA ASP A 26 -6.92 1.43 -22.36
C ASP A 26 -7.97 0.39 -21.96
N HIS A 27 -7.78 -0.30 -20.83
CA HIS A 27 -8.76 -1.29 -20.35
C HIS A 27 -9.84 -0.71 -19.41
N GLY A 28 -9.63 0.48 -18.84
CA GLY A 28 -10.64 1.23 -18.07
C GLY A 28 -11.05 0.62 -16.72
N ALA A 29 -10.31 -0.37 -16.21
CA ALA A 29 -10.64 -1.06 -14.96
C ALA A 29 -9.94 -0.37 -13.77
N TYR A 30 -10.44 0.81 -13.42
CA TYR A 30 -9.80 1.70 -12.45
C TYR A 30 -9.89 1.22 -10.99
N ILE A 31 -10.90 0.42 -10.65
CA ILE A 31 -11.12 -0.08 -9.29
C ILE A 31 -10.96 -1.60 -9.30
N MET A 32 -10.05 -2.11 -8.47
CA MET A 32 -9.72 -3.55 -8.39
C MET A 32 -9.33 -4.18 -9.75
N GLY A 33 -8.64 -3.40 -10.59
CA GLY A 33 -8.10 -3.85 -11.87
C GLY A 33 -7.04 -4.95 -11.73
N PRO A 34 -6.61 -5.57 -12.85
CA PRO A 34 -5.66 -6.68 -12.84
C PRO A 34 -4.33 -6.32 -12.18
N GLU A 35 -3.87 -5.09 -12.31
CA GLU A 35 -2.63 -4.56 -11.71
C GLU A 35 -2.65 -4.65 -10.18
N VAL A 36 -3.81 -4.52 -9.54
CA VAL A 36 -3.94 -4.64 -8.08
C VAL A 36 -3.61 -6.05 -7.64
N ARG A 37 -4.19 -7.07 -8.30
CA ARG A 37 -3.93 -8.48 -7.99
C ARG A 37 -2.49 -8.89 -8.31
N GLU A 38 -1.97 -8.37 -9.42
CA GLU A 38 -0.56 -8.56 -9.80
C GLU A 38 0.37 -8.04 -8.70
N LEU A 39 0.15 -6.80 -8.25
CA LEU A 39 0.95 -6.18 -7.20
C LEU A 39 0.83 -6.92 -5.86
N GLU A 40 -0.38 -7.31 -5.45
CA GLU A 40 -0.59 -8.11 -4.24
C GLU A 40 0.18 -9.43 -4.29
N GLY A 41 0.17 -10.11 -5.44
CA GLY A 41 0.96 -11.34 -5.64
C GLY A 41 2.46 -11.10 -5.51
N GLN A 42 2.97 -10.05 -6.14
CA GLN A 42 4.39 -9.68 -6.06
C GLN A 42 4.81 -9.28 -4.64
N LEU A 43 3.99 -8.51 -3.93
CA LEU A 43 4.25 -8.08 -2.55
C LEU A 43 4.17 -9.23 -1.55
N ALA A 44 3.24 -10.17 -1.75
CA ALA A 44 3.18 -11.40 -0.96
C ALA A 44 4.50 -12.20 -1.11
N GLY A 45 4.99 -12.36 -2.34
CA GLY A 45 6.27 -12.98 -2.63
C GLY A 45 7.46 -12.23 -2.02
N TYR A 46 7.51 -10.91 -2.20
CA TYR A 46 8.57 -10.04 -1.67
C TYR A 46 8.66 -10.08 -0.14
N THR A 47 7.52 -10.08 0.56
CA THR A 47 7.47 -10.13 2.03
C THR A 47 7.59 -11.53 2.62
N GLY A 48 7.60 -12.57 1.78
CA GLY A 48 7.58 -13.96 2.22
C GLY A 48 6.29 -14.35 2.97
N ARG A 49 5.18 -13.68 2.70
CA ARG A 49 3.88 -13.93 3.34
C ARG A 49 2.93 -14.60 2.37
N LYS A 50 2.01 -15.40 2.91
CA LYS A 50 1.00 -16.12 2.11
C LYS A 50 -0.01 -15.18 1.45
N HIS A 51 -0.30 -14.05 2.09
CA HIS A 51 -1.33 -13.10 1.66
C HIS A 51 -0.81 -11.66 1.72
N CYS A 52 -1.20 -10.88 0.74
CA CYS A 52 -1.10 -9.42 0.74
C CYS A 52 -2.49 -8.88 0.36
N VAL A 53 -2.97 -7.87 1.08
CA VAL A 53 -4.24 -7.20 0.80
C VAL A 53 -3.91 -5.72 0.69
N SER A 54 -4.11 -5.16 -0.51
CA SER A 54 -3.98 -3.73 -0.73
C SER A 54 -5.15 -2.98 -0.12
N CYS A 55 -4.90 -1.77 0.36
CA CYS A 55 -5.90 -0.87 0.91
C CYS A 55 -5.50 0.58 0.61
N ALA A 56 -6.35 1.53 0.97
CA ALA A 56 -6.18 2.91 0.55
C ALA A 56 -5.01 3.63 1.25
N SER A 57 -4.64 3.23 2.47
CA SER A 57 -3.59 3.89 3.25
C SER A 57 -2.98 3.00 4.34
N GLY A 58 -1.86 3.43 4.91
CA GLY A 58 -1.26 2.76 6.08
C GLY A 58 -2.12 2.83 7.34
N THR A 59 -2.93 3.89 7.51
CA THR A 59 -3.89 4.00 8.62
C THR A 59 -4.99 2.96 8.49
N ASP A 60 -5.55 2.79 7.28
CA ASP A 60 -6.57 1.78 7.01
C ASP A 60 -6.01 0.37 7.19
N ALA A 61 -4.74 0.13 6.80
CA ALA A 61 -4.08 -1.16 7.01
C ALA A 61 -4.04 -1.56 8.50
N LEU A 62 -3.73 -0.61 9.39
CA LEU A 62 -3.75 -0.82 10.84
C LEU A 62 -5.18 -1.07 11.34
N LEU A 63 -6.12 -0.20 10.96
CA LEU A 63 -7.51 -0.30 11.39
C LEU A 63 -8.15 -1.62 10.94
N MET A 64 -7.96 -2.02 9.68
CA MET A 64 -8.46 -3.29 9.15
C MET A 64 -7.94 -4.50 9.94
N ALA A 65 -6.67 -4.49 10.33
CA ALA A 65 -6.10 -5.55 11.15
C ALA A 65 -6.79 -5.62 12.52
N LEU A 66 -6.99 -4.48 13.19
CA LEU A 66 -7.68 -4.42 14.49
C LEU A 66 -9.15 -4.85 14.39
N MET A 67 -9.84 -4.44 13.32
CA MET A 67 -11.21 -4.88 13.03
C MET A 67 -11.28 -6.40 12.82
N ALA A 68 -10.31 -6.99 12.12
CA ALA A 68 -10.25 -8.44 11.92
C ALA A 68 -10.04 -9.22 13.24
N TYR A 69 -9.39 -8.61 14.23
CA TYR A 69 -9.26 -9.15 15.59
C TYR A 69 -10.46 -8.81 16.50
N ASN A 70 -11.48 -8.11 15.99
CA ASN A 70 -12.65 -7.64 16.74
C ASN A 70 -12.29 -6.77 17.97
N ILE A 71 -11.23 -5.96 17.87
CA ILE A 71 -10.84 -5.04 18.93
C ILE A 71 -11.94 -4.00 19.15
N GLY A 72 -12.25 -3.71 20.41
CA GLY A 72 -13.31 -2.77 20.79
C GLY A 72 -13.17 -2.17 22.19
N PRO A 73 -14.27 -1.57 22.70
CA PRO A 73 -14.28 -0.96 24.02
C PRO A 73 -13.89 -1.97 25.11
N GLY A 74 -12.91 -1.60 25.94
CA GLY A 74 -12.38 -2.46 27.01
C GLY A 74 -11.06 -3.14 26.68
N ASP A 75 -10.65 -3.16 25.41
CA ASP A 75 -9.35 -3.68 24.99
C ASP A 75 -8.24 -2.63 25.10
N ALA A 76 -6.99 -3.12 25.21
CA ALA A 76 -5.79 -2.29 25.21
C ALA A 76 -4.84 -2.71 24.09
N ILE A 77 -4.29 -1.73 23.37
CA ILE A 77 -3.26 -1.91 22.35
C ILE A 77 -2.01 -1.19 22.82
N ILE A 78 -0.90 -1.92 22.95
CA ILE A 78 0.39 -1.32 23.32
C ILE A 78 1.05 -0.76 22.05
N THR A 79 1.48 0.49 22.11
CA THR A 79 2.17 1.19 21.01
C THR A 79 3.48 1.82 21.50
N SER A 80 4.22 2.47 20.60
CA SER A 80 5.43 3.24 20.95
C SER A 80 5.05 4.70 21.30
N PRO A 81 5.64 5.31 22.36
CA PRO A 81 5.44 6.73 22.63
C PRO A 81 6.12 7.64 21.60
N PHE A 82 6.97 7.10 20.72
CA PHE A 82 7.64 7.84 19.65
C PHE A 82 7.43 7.13 18.31
N THR A 83 6.34 7.50 17.64
CA THR A 83 5.90 7.00 16.33
C THR A 83 5.04 8.06 15.64
N PHE A 84 4.64 7.82 14.38
CA PHE A 84 3.64 8.65 13.71
C PHE A 84 2.24 8.43 14.29
N ILE A 85 1.42 9.48 14.31
CA ILE A 85 0.11 9.51 15.00
C ILE A 85 -0.86 8.41 14.56
N ALA A 86 -0.78 7.94 13.30
CA ALA A 86 -1.65 6.88 12.80
C ALA A 86 -1.56 5.55 13.56
N THR A 87 -0.55 5.37 14.42
CA THR A 87 -0.41 4.18 15.27
C THR A 87 -1.36 4.19 16.48
N ALA A 88 -1.91 5.34 16.87
CA ALA A 88 -2.63 5.56 18.12
C ALA A 88 -4.04 6.13 17.90
#